data_AF-A0A1Y1V1B0-F1
#
_entry.id   AF-A0A1Y1V1B0-F1
#
_cell.length_a   1.000
_cell.length_b   1.000
_cell.length_c   1.000
_cell.angle_alpha   90.00
_cell.angle_beta   90.00
_cell.angle_gamma   90.00
#
_symmetry.space_group_name_H-M   'P 1'
#
loop_
_entity.id
_entity.type
_entity.pdbx_description
1 polymer ?
#
loop_
_entity_poly.entity_id
_entity_poly.type
_entity_poly.pdbx_seq_one_letter_code
_entity_poly.pdbx_strand_id
1 'polypeptide(L)'
;MQTEIIKDTGYDSTETENTLYDEGYDGSVKKTNPEETNNTQKNSTPSHTTTKVSTTTTETNNENTEDVFEKYNLQCLKKELSEESSFKQTLIKNKLDFILSPIFYVILFGMHVFYSIYLMFNKIISNIKDKLAEKKFELTPKTLSMNVVYLKKIPKHLSFIIQIQPKDHENPTELFHNIKQLIYWSIEVGIPYISFYDYNSFLKQHIKEIANTFDEEVHFPAAPEFSIKFNGSGDLVTARHLTNTYILNNNEKQKTFYSHFHVNFISYDDGKPQIAKVASLLSKTMKSSEVQCMTIEAMNEVISKYTFKNDGCDPELIIIYGGTPEYFQLYGYPPWQIRLSEIYYVPGKKDITYAGFINGLFRYSRCEQRVGK
;
A
#
# COMPACT_ATOMS: atom_id res chain seq x y z
N MET A 1 11.85 30.48 35.27
CA MET A 1 10.72 29.75 34.64
C MET A 1 11.06 28.28 34.67
N GLN A 2 10.10 27.42 34.98
CA GLN A 2 10.33 25.96 35.09
C GLN A 2 10.20 25.29 33.73
N THR A 3 11.03 24.28 33.50
CA THR A 3 10.96 23.37 32.36
C THR A 3 10.12 22.15 32.73
N GLU A 4 8.93 21.99 32.15
CA GLU A 4 8.18 20.75 32.29
C GLU A 4 8.63 19.73 31.25
N ILE A 5 9.11 18.58 31.74
CA ILE A 5 9.46 17.42 30.92
C ILE A 5 8.19 16.57 30.81
N ILE A 6 7.49 16.67 29.68
CA ILE A 6 6.36 15.78 29.38
C ILE A 6 6.92 14.39 29.08
N LYS A 7 6.43 13.39 29.80
CA LYS A 7 6.87 11.99 29.65
C LYS A 7 6.34 11.40 28.35
N ASP A 8 7.22 10.71 27.63
CA ASP A 8 6.82 9.82 26.55
C ASP A 8 6.05 8.62 27.13
N THR A 9 4.81 8.42 26.69
CA THR A 9 4.05 7.18 26.93
C THR A 9 4.12 6.35 25.67
N GLY A 10 5.09 5.44 25.62
CA GLY A 10 5.29 4.56 24.47
C GLY A 10 4.02 3.78 24.13
N TYR A 11 3.59 3.90 22.88
CA TYR A 11 2.50 3.10 22.33
C TYR A 11 3.10 1.82 21.75
N ASP A 12 2.98 0.71 22.48
CA ASP A 12 3.43 -0.59 22.00
C ASP A 12 2.53 -1.05 20.84
N SER A 13 3.13 -1.33 19.69
CA SER A 13 2.44 -1.73 18.46
C SER A 13 2.79 -3.16 18.06
N THR A 14 3.03 -4.05 19.03
CA THR A 14 3.39 -5.46 18.79
C THR A 14 2.35 -6.49 19.22
N GLU A 15 1.05 -6.15 19.13
CA GLU A 15 -0.04 -7.13 19.20
C GLU A 15 -1.19 -6.80 18.24
N THR A 16 -1.92 -7.84 17.79
CA THR A 16 -3.06 -7.80 16.85
C THR A 16 -2.84 -7.21 15.44
N GLU A 17 -2.36 -8.03 14.51
CA GLU A 17 -3.06 -8.30 13.23
C GLU A 17 -2.42 -9.51 12.53
N ASN A 18 -2.89 -10.71 12.84
CA ASN A 18 -2.38 -11.96 12.24
C ASN A 18 -3.50 -12.98 11.98
N THR A 19 -4.55 -12.52 11.29
CA THR A 19 -5.68 -13.34 10.82
C THR A 19 -6.07 -12.90 9.40
N LEU A 20 -5.77 -13.75 8.41
CA LEU A 20 -6.45 -13.71 7.12
C LEU A 20 -7.88 -14.29 7.27
N TYR A 21 -8.69 -14.00 6.26
CA TYR A 21 -10.05 -14.54 6.02
C TYR A 21 -11.14 -14.03 6.96
N ASP A 22 -12.01 -13.18 6.42
CA ASP A 22 -13.38 -13.64 6.19
C ASP A 22 -13.89 -13.11 4.83
N GLU A 23 -14.78 -13.83 4.16
CA GLU A 23 -15.44 -13.36 2.94
C GLU A 23 -16.78 -12.69 3.25
N GLY A 24 -17.17 -11.71 2.43
CA GLY A 24 -18.28 -10.81 2.77
C GLY A 24 -19.67 -11.45 2.69
N TYR A 25 -20.62 -10.88 3.43
CA TYR A 25 -22.05 -11.11 3.21
C TYR A 25 -22.85 -9.80 3.07
N ASP A 26 -23.97 -9.90 2.35
CA ASP A 26 -24.71 -8.79 1.77
C ASP A 26 -25.56 -7.97 2.76
N GLY A 27 -25.65 -6.66 2.52
CA GLY A 27 -26.24 -5.66 3.42
C GLY A 27 -27.67 -5.24 3.04
N SER A 28 -28.68 -6.03 3.44
CA SER A 28 -30.09 -5.69 3.20
C SER A 28 -30.70 -4.78 4.28
N VAL A 29 -30.52 -3.46 4.12
CA VAL A 29 -31.10 -2.45 5.03
C VAL A 29 -32.63 -2.42 4.95
N LYS A 30 -33.32 -2.50 6.10
CA LYS A 30 -34.72 -2.08 6.26
C LYS A 30 -34.85 -0.95 7.28
N LYS A 31 -35.66 0.05 6.92
CA LYS A 31 -35.97 1.23 7.74
C LYS A 31 -37.17 0.97 8.65
N THR A 32 -37.16 1.57 9.83
CA THR A 32 -38.37 1.99 10.58
C THR A 32 -38.07 3.31 11.30
N ASN A 33 -39.08 4.19 11.38
CA ASN A 33 -39.03 5.45 12.13
C ASN A 33 -39.74 5.29 13.51
N PRO A 34 -39.53 6.20 14.47
CA PRO A 34 -40.11 6.12 15.82
C PRO A 34 -41.32 7.05 16.05
N GLU A 35 -42.30 6.57 16.81
CA GLU A 35 -43.31 7.34 17.56
C GLU A 35 -43.54 6.56 18.89
N GLU A 36 -43.14 7.09 20.05
CA GLU A 36 -43.92 7.93 20.99
C GLU A 36 -45.16 7.28 21.63
N THR A 37 -45.12 7.07 22.97
CA THR A 37 -46.15 7.54 23.93
C THR A 37 -45.70 7.34 25.39
N ASN A 38 -46.30 8.05 26.35
CA ASN A 38 -45.88 8.14 27.76
C ASN A 38 -46.90 7.51 28.73
N ASN A 39 -46.44 6.98 29.89
CA ASN A 39 -46.95 7.27 31.26
C ASN A 39 -46.39 6.29 32.34
N THR A 40 -46.48 6.48 33.66
CA THR A 40 -46.16 7.60 34.61
C THR A 40 -46.61 7.17 36.03
N GLN A 41 -45.70 6.98 37.01
CA GLN A 41 -45.84 7.04 38.50
C GLN A 41 -44.64 6.28 39.16
N LYS A 42 -43.86 6.74 40.16
CA LYS A 42 -44.08 7.37 41.50
C LYS A 42 -44.69 6.39 42.53
N ASN A 43 -44.12 6.08 43.70
CA ASN A 43 -42.84 6.41 44.39
C ASN A 43 -42.25 5.09 45.02
N SER A 44 -41.42 4.95 46.08
CA SER A 44 -40.80 5.84 47.11
C SER A 44 -39.61 5.14 47.83
N THR A 45 -38.84 5.88 48.64
CA THR A 45 -37.70 5.46 49.51
C THR A 45 -38.00 5.77 51.01
N PRO A 46 -37.11 5.54 52.01
CA PRO A 46 -35.92 4.67 52.14
C PRO A 46 -35.88 3.82 53.45
N SER A 47 -34.83 3.01 53.67
CA SER A 47 -33.98 3.06 54.91
C SER A 47 -32.84 2.02 54.91
N HIS A 48 -31.69 2.41 55.49
CA HIS A 48 -30.65 1.48 55.96
C HIS A 48 -30.61 1.51 57.49
N THR A 49 -30.44 0.35 58.14
CA THR A 49 -29.74 0.28 59.44
C THR A 49 -28.94 -1.02 59.52
N THR A 50 -27.72 -0.91 60.05
CA THR A 50 -26.71 -1.98 60.17
C THR A 50 -26.92 -2.81 61.46
N THR A 51 -26.27 -4.00 61.55
CA THR A 51 -25.40 -4.41 62.71
C THR A 51 -25.65 -5.83 63.29
N LYS A 52 -24.68 -6.73 63.02
CA LYS A 52 -24.06 -7.77 63.88
C LYS A 52 -24.61 -9.20 64.08
N VAL A 53 -23.61 -10.09 63.98
CA VAL A 53 -23.24 -11.25 64.83
C VAL A 53 -23.75 -12.64 64.43
N SER A 54 -22.76 -13.53 64.35
CA SER A 54 -22.82 -14.94 63.96
C SER A 54 -22.94 -15.85 65.18
N THR A 55 -23.47 -17.06 64.96
CA THR A 55 -23.21 -18.24 65.80
C THR A 55 -23.00 -19.47 64.89
N THR A 56 -22.49 -20.57 65.44
CA THR A 56 -21.67 -21.54 64.69
C THR A 56 -22.19 -22.99 64.81
N THR A 57 -21.65 -23.86 63.94
CA THR A 57 -21.39 -25.32 64.10
C THR A 57 -22.44 -26.35 63.68
N THR A 58 -21.93 -27.44 63.09
CA THR A 58 -22.50 -28.81 62.87
C THR A 58 -23.78 -28.91 62.00
N GLU A 59 -23.83 -29.68 60.89
CA GLU A 59 -23.59 -31.13 60.70
C GLU A 59 -24.59 -32.01 61.49
N THR A 60 -25.27 -33.02 60.94
CA THR A 60 -25.48 -33.49 59.54
C THR A 60 -26.77 -34.35 59.51
N ASN A 61 -27.51 -34.37 58.39
CA ASN A 61 -27.97 -35.59 57.71
C ASN A 61 -28.90 -35.28 56.51
N ASN A 62 -28.87 -36.18 55.53
CA ASN A 62 -29.49 -36.02 54.21
C ASN A 62 -31.02 -36.19 54.22
N GLU A 63 -31.73 -35.43 53.37
CA GLU A 63 -32.66 -36.06 52.43
C GLU A 63 -32.92 -35.20 51.17
N ASN A 64 -32.68 -35.83 50.01
CA ASN A 64 -33.06 -35.49 48.63
C ASN A 64 -33.76 -34.14 48.35
N THR A 65 -32.98 -33.06 48.22
CA THR A 65 -33.30 -31.95 47.32
C THR A 65 -32.43 -32.04 46.05
N GLU A 66 -32.74 -32.98 45.15
CA GLU A 66 -32.35 -32.80 43.74
C GLU A 66 -33.03 -31.51 43.27
N ASP A 67 -32.23 -30.52 42.85
CA ASP A 67 -32.75 -29.17 42.65
C ASP A 67 -33.79 -29.16 41.51
N VAL A 68 -34.99 -28.68 41.83
CA VAL A 68 -36.08 -28.50 40.86
C VAL A 68 -35.62 -27.57 39.74
N PHE A 69 -34.76 -26.61 40.04
CA PHE A 69 -34.14 -25.70 39.07
C PHE A 69 -33.17 -26.43 38.13
N GLU A 70 -32.28 -27.28 38.66
CA GLU A 70 -31.38 -28.13 37.88
C GLU A 70 -32.17 -29.10 36.97
N LYS A 71 -33.23 -29.72 37.51
CA LYS A 71 -34.09 -30.64 36.75
C LYS A 71 -34.85 -29.94 35.62
N TYR A 72 -35.35 -28.72 35.85
CA TYR A 72 -36.03 -27.92 34.82
C TYR A 72 -35.04 -27.45 33.74
N ASN A 73 -33.84 -27.03 34.15
CA ASN A 73 -32.76 -26.65 33.24
C ASN A 73 -32.27 -27.85 32.41
N LEU A 74 -32.11 -29.05 32.99
CA LEU A 74 -31.81 -30.27 32.23
C LEU A 74 -32.92 -30.65 31.25
N GLN A 75 -34.19 -30.38 31.56
CA GLN A 75 -35.27 -30.58 30.59
C GLN A 75 -35.24 -29.55 29.45
N CYS A 76 -34.92 -28.29 29.74
CA CYS A 76 -34.74 -27.26 28.71
C CYS A 76 -33.53 -27.60 27.81
N LEU A 77 -32.35 -27.88 28.38
CA LEU A 77 -31.17 -28.28 27.63
C LEU A 77 -31.39 -29.55 26.80
N LYS A 78 -32.09 -30.56 27.33
CA LYS A 78 -32.44 -31.77 26.55
C LYS A 78 -33.44 -31.45 25.43
N LYS A 79 -34.36 -30.51 25.63
CA LYS A 79 -35.29 -30.04 24.60
C LYS A 79 -34.54 -29.28 23.51
N GLU A 80 -33.69 -28.33 23.86
CA GLU A 80 -32.83 -27.60 22.91
C GLU A 80 -31.87 -28.53 22.17
N LEU A 81 -31.23 -29.50 22.83
CA LEU A 81 -30.42 -30.53 22.15
C LEU A 81 -31.26 -31.43 21.23
N SER A 82 -32.52 -31.72 21.59
CA SER A 82 -33.44 -32.47 20.72
C SER A 82 -33.92 -31.64 19.52
N GLU A 83 -34.15 -30.34 19.71
CA GLU A 83 -34.58 -29.42 18.66
C GLU A 83 -33.41 -29.08 17.73
N GLU A 84 -32.20 -28.84 18.26
CA GLU A 84 -30.98 -28.61 17.49
C GLU A 84 -30.55 -29.87 16.70
N SER A 85 -30.66 -31.07 17.29
CA SER A 85 -30.42 -32.31 16.55
C SER A 85 -31.51 -32.59 15.51
N SER A 86 -32.77 -32.23 15.77
CA SER A 86 -33.83 -32.26 14.74
C SER A 86 -33.60 -31.24 13.62
N PHE A 87 -33.07 -30.05 13.95
CA PHE A 87 -32.79 -28.95 13.04
C PHE A 87 -31.60 -29.32 12.13
N LYS A 88 -30.52 -29.85 12.71
CA LYS A 88 -29.40 -30.46 11.98
C LYS A 88 -29.88 -31.63 11.11
N GLN A 89 -30.72 -32.54 11.61
CA GLN A 89 -31.33 -33.59 10.78
C GLN A 89 -32.27 -33.07 9.68
N THR A 90 -32.83 -31.86 9.83
CA THR A 90 -33.72 -31.25 8.83
C THR A 90 -32.93 -30.51 7.75
N LEU A 91 -31.88 -29.76 8.10
CA LEU A 91 -30.92 -29.24 7.12
C LEU A 91 -30.23 -30.36 6.32
N ILE A 92 -29.89 -31.48 6.96
CA ILE A 92 -29.24 -32.63 6.31
C ILE A 92 -30.24 -33.48 5.48
N LYS A 93 -31.55 -33.18 5.49
CA LYS A 93 -32.58 -34.06 4.89
C LYS A 93 -32.83 -33.87 3.39
N ASN A 94 -32.13 -32.95 2.74
CA ASN A 94 -32.12 -32.88 1.28
C ASN A 94 -31.15 -33.93 0.70
N LYS A 95 -31.69 -34.98 0.08
CA LYS A 95 -30.89 -35.89 -0.78
C LYS A 95 -30.15 -35.14 -1.91
N LEU A 96 -30.65 -33.96 -2.27
CA LEU A 96 -29.97 -33.06 -3.20
C LEU A 96 -28.60 -32.64 -2.66
N ASP A 97 -28.49 -32.11 -1.43
CA ASP A 97 -27.25 -31.46 -0.97
C ASP A 97 -26.05 -32.44 -0.86
N PHE A 98 -26.31 -33.71 -0.55
CA PHE A 98 -25.31 -34.80 -0.59
C PHE A 98 -24.74 -35.07 -2.00
N ILE A 99 -25.50 -34.75 -3.05
CA ILE A 99 -25.13 -34.91 -4.46
C ILE A 99 -24.67 -33.57 -5.06
N LEU A 100 -25.28 -32.45 -4.65
CA LEU A 100 -25.05 -31.12 -5.16
C LEU A 100 -23.72 -30.55 -4.63
N SER A 101 -23.36 -30.82 -3.37
CA SER A 101 -22.07 -30.44 -2.79
C SER A 101 -20.87 -30.99 -3.58
N PRO A 102 -20.72 -32.31 -3.81
CA PRO A 102 -19.61 -32.82 -4.63
C PRO A 102 -19.68 -32.35 -6.09
N ILE A 103 -20.87 -32.10 -6.66
CA ILE A 103 -20.99 -31.47 -7.98
C ILE A 103 -20.43 -30.04 -7.98
N PHE A 104 -20.77 -29.21 -6.98
CA PHE A 104 -20.21 -27.87 -6.84
C PHE A 104 -18.69 -27.90 -6.62
N TYR A 105 -18.16 -28.81 -5.81
CA TYR A 105 -16.71 -28.99 -5.66
C TYR A 105 -16.03 -29.37 -6.99
N VAL A 106 -16.63 -30.25 -7.79
CA VAL A 106 -16.10 -30.62 -9.13
C VAL A 106 -16.18 -29.44 -10.12
N ILE A 107 -17.27 -28.66 -10.10
CA ILE A 107 -17.41 -27.45 -10.93
C ILE A 107 -16.37 -26.40 -10.52
N LEU A 108 -16.23 -26.12 -9.22
CA LEU A 108 -15.28 -25.15 -8.67
C LEU A 108 -13.83 -25.56 -8.95
N PHE A 109 -13.48 -26.84 -8.74
CA PHE A 109 -12.18 -27.39 -9.12
C PHE A 109 -11.94 -27.25 -10.63
N GLY A 110 -12.94 -27.56 -11.46
CA GLY A 110 -12.88 -27.34 -12.90
C GLY A 110 -12.61 -25.87 -13.26
N MET A 111 -13.30 -24.93 -12.63
CA MET A 111 -13.08 -23.49 -12.82
C MET A 111 -11.67 -23.07 -12.39
N HIS A 112 -11.16 -23.53 -11.24
CA HIS A 112 -9.79 -23.27 -10.82
C HIS A 112 -8.75 -23.89 -11.77
N VAL A 113 -8.98 -25.08 -12.32
CA VAL A 113 -8.11 -25.70 -13.32
C VAL A 113 -8.10 -24.91 -14.63
N PHE A 114 -9.28 -24.55 -15.17
CA PHE A 114 -9.38 -23.71 -16.37
C PHE A 114 -8.74 -22.33 -16.16
N TYR A 115 -8.94 -21.71 -15.00
CA TYR A 115 -8.32 -20.43 -14.64
C TYR A 115 -6.79 -20.56 -14.52
N SER A 116 -6.28 -21.63 -13.88
CA SER A 116 -4.84 -21.90 -13.77
C SER A 116 -4.19 -22.15 -15.13
N ILE A 117 -4.87 -22.86 -16.04
CA ILE A 117 -4.44 -23.06 -17.43
C ILE A 117 -4.42 -21.72 -18.19
N TYR A 118 -5.46 -20.89 -18.01
CA TYR A 118 -5.52 -19.54 -18.59
C TYR A 118 -4.39 -18.63 -18.10
N LEU A 119 -4.09 -18.63 -16.79
CA LEU A 119 -2.96 -17.91 -16.22
C LEU A 119 -1.61 -18.42 -16.77
N MET A 120 -1.43 -19.74 -16.88
CA MET A 120 -0.24 -20.34 -17.49
C MET A 120 -0.06 -19.90 -18.95
N PHE A 121 -1.12 -19.92 -19.77
CA PHE A 121 -1.07 -19.42 -21.15
C PHE A 121 -0.75 -17.92 -21.21
N ASN A 122 -1.38 -17.08 -20.37
CA ASN A 122 -1.09 -15.65 -20.30
C ASN A 122 0.39 -15.39 -19.92
N LYS A 123 0.93 -16.13 -18.94
CA LYS A 123 2.34 -16.02 -18.52
C LYS A 123 3.30 -16.42 -19.64
N ILE A 124 3.00 -17.49 -20.37
CA ILE A 124 3.76 -17.90 -21.57
C ILE A 124 3.69 -16.82 -22.65
N ILE A 125 2.50 -16.28 -22.94
CA ILE A 125 2.31 -15.22 -23.95
C ILE A 125 3.06 -13.94 -23.55
N SER A 126 3.07 -13.56 -22.27
CA SER A 126 3.85 -12.40 -21.79
C SER A 126 5.35 -12.63 -21.94
N ASN A 127 5.86 -13.79 -21.51
CA ASN A 127 7.26 -14.15 -21.66
C ASN A 127 7.72 -14.19 -23.13
N ILE A 128 6.84 -14.60 -24.06
CA ILE A 128 7.11 -14.57 -25.50
C ILE A 128 7.09 -13.14 -26.04
N LYS A 129 6.10 -12.32 -25.66
CA LYS A 129 6.03 -10.90 -26.06
C LYS A 129 7.26 -10.12 -25.58
N ASP A 130 7.73 -10.37 -24.37
CA ASP A 130 8.90 -9.72 -23.79
C ASP A 130 10.18 -10.11 -24.52
N LYS A 131 10.45 -11.42 -24.69
CA LYS A 131 11.59 -11.90 -25.48
C LYS A 131 11.56 -11.43 -26.93
N LEU A 132 10.37 -11.29 -27.52
CA LEU A 132 10.20 -10.77 -28.88
C LEU A 132 10.39 -9.26 -28.93
N ALA A 133 10.02 -8.51 -27.89
CA ALA A 133 10.36 -7.09 -27.78
C ALA A 133 11.88 -6.91 -27.61
N GLU A 134 12.49 -7.60 -26.64
CA GLU A 134 13.94 -7.66 -26.38
C GLU A 134 14.74 -7.87 -27.68
N LYS A 135 14.31 -8.84 -28.51
CA LYS A 135 14.90 -9.10 -29.84
C LYS A 135 14.54 -8.08 -30.93
N LYS A 136 13.31 -7.56 -30.96
CA LYS A 136 12.82 -6.67 -32.03
C LYS A 136 13.41 -5.26 -31.97
N PHE A 137 13.68 -4.76 -30.76
CA PHE A 137 14.16 -3.39 -30.54
C PHE A 137 15.65 -3.33 -30.17
N GLU A 138 16.37 -4.45 -30.28
CA GLU A 138 17.80 -4.60 -29.91
C GLU A 138 18.13 -3.91 -28.58
N LEU A 139 17.32 -4.20 -27.55
CA LEU A 139 17.21 -3.50 -26.27
C LEU A 139 18.47 -3.60 -25.40
N THR A 140 19.53 -2.93 -25.85
CA THR A 140 20.81 -2.78 -25.18
C THR A 140 20.99 -1.32 -24.74
N PRO A 141 21.70 -1.04 -23.63
CA PRO A 141 21.90 0.34 -23.15
C PRO A 141 22.62 1.29 -24.12
N LYS A 142 23.19 0.79 -25.24
CA LYS A 142 23.94 1.60 -26.21
C LYS A 142 23.08 2.45 -27.14
N THR A 143 21.74 2.27 -27.14
CA THR A 143 20.83 2.90 -28.11
C THR A 143 19.60 3.57 -27.47
N LEU A 144 19.66 3.92 -26.17
CA LEU A 144 18.55 4.60 -25.49
C LEU A 144 18.25 5.95 -26.15
N SER A 145 19.25 6.80 -26.41
CA SER A 145 19.11 8.02 -27.23
C SER A 145 18.30 7.88 -28.53
N MET A 146 18.41 6.76 -29.28
CA MET A 146 17.59 6.52 -30.48
C MET A 146 16.13 6.21 -30.16
N ASN A 147 15.86 5.54 -29.05
CA ASN A 147 14.50 5.19 -28.62
C ASN A 147 13.72 6.42 -28.13
N VAL A 148 14.40 7.37 -27.48
CA VAL A 148 13.79 8.62 -26.97
C VAL A 148 13.19 9.49 -28.08
N VAL A 149 13.76 9.48 -29.29
CA VAL A 149 13.27 10.26 -30.46
C VAL A 149 11.82 9.92 -30.83
N TYR A 150 11.33 8.73 -30.48
CA TYR A 150 9.96 8.28 -30.78
C TYR A 150 8.94 8.58 -29.65
N LEU A 151 9.37 9.20 -28.54
CA LEU A 151 8.49 9.57 -27.42
C LEU A 151 7.86 10.95 -27.66
N LYS A 152 6.54 11.01 -27.85
CA LYS A 152 5.81 12.28 -28.05
C LYS A 152 5.82 13.21 -26.81
N LYS A 153 5.94 12.63 -25.63
CA LYS A 153 6.14 13.31 -24.33
C LYS A 153 6.93 12.40 -23.40
N ILE A 154 7.70 13.01 -22.49
CA ILE A 154 8.41 12.34 -21.38
C ILE A 154 7.81 12.80 -20.05
N PRO A 155 7.81 11.98 -18.98
CA PRO A 155 7.30 12.38 -17.69
C PRO A 155 8.26 13.36 -17.00
N LYS A 156 7.75 14.37 -16.29
CA LYS A 156 8.59 15.25 -15.45
C LYS A 156 9.12 14.55 -14.20
N HIS A 157 8.28 13.71 -13.59
CA HIS A 157 8.61 12.87 -12.45
C HIS A 157 8.21 11.43 -12.74
N LEU A 158 9.16 10.51 -12.63
CA LEU A 158 8.98 9.06 -12.79
C LEU A 158 9.20 8.36 -11.46
N SER A 159 8.19 7.64 -10.98
CA SER A 159 8.28 6.85 -9.75
C SER A 159 8.44 5.36 -10.04
N PHE A 160 9.20 4.66 -9.20
CA PHE A 160 9.40 3.23 -9.24
C PHE A 160 8.90 2.59 -7.95
N ILE A 161 7.95 1.65 -8.05
CA ILE A 161 7.58 0.77 -6.94
C ILE A 161 8.42 -0.50 -7.07
N ILE A 162 9.26 -0.78 -6.08
CA ILE A 162 10.16 -1.93 -6.05
C ILE A 162 9.79 -2.82 -4.87
N GLN A 163 9.43 -4.07 -5.16
CA GLN A 163 9.23 -5.08 -4.13
C GLN A 163 10.58 -5.70 -3.73
N ILE A 164 11.10 -5.32 -2.57
CA ILE A 164 12.31 -5.91 -1.96
C ILE A 164 12.04 -7.40 -1.65
N GLN A 165 12.94 -8.28 -2.06
CA GLN A 165 12.90 -9.71 -1.77
C GLN A 165 13.88 -10.07 -0.64
N PRO A 166 13.70 -11.22 0.04
CA PRO A 166 14.68 -11.70 1.03
C PRO A 166 16.12 -11.75 0.50
N LYS A 167 16.32 -12.13 -0.78
CA LYS A 167 17.65 -12.12 -1.44
C LYS A 167 18.33 -10.74 -1.42
N ASP A 168 17.55 -9.67 -1.46
CA ASP A 168 18.06 -8.30 -1.55
C ASP A 168 18.43 -7.75 -0.16
N HIS A 169 17.86 -8.31 0.91
CA HIS A 169 18.30 -8.06 2.29
C HIS A 169 19.59 -8.83 2.63
N GLU A 170 19.78 -10.03 2.07
CA GLU A 170 21.01 -10.82 2.24
C GLU A 170 22.17 -10.27 1.41
N ASN A 171 21.92 -9.80 0.18
CA ASN A 171 22.91 -9.20 -0.69
C ASN A 171 22.31 -8.07 -1.56
N PRO A 172 22.31 -6.81 -1.09
CA PRO A 172 21.71 -5.70 -1.82
C PRO A 172 22.50 -5.25 -3.06
N THR A 173 23.68 -5.83 -3.34
CA THR A 173 24.59 -5.36 -4.41
C THR A 173 23.92 -5.37 -5.79
N GLU A 174 23.15 -6.41 -6.11
CA GLU A 174 22.40 -6.51 -7.37
C GLU A 174 21.28 -5.45 -7.45
N LEU A 175 20.54 -5.26 -6.35
CA LEU A 175 19.47 -4.27 -6.26
C LEU A 175 20.01 -2.83 -6.39
N PHE A 176 21.11 -2.49 -5.71
CA PHE A 176 21.72 -1.16 -5.81
C PHE A 176 22.29 -0.91 -7.22
N HIS A 177 22.88 -1.92 -7.87
CA HIS A 177 23.32 -1.84 -9.26
C HIS A 177 22.13 -1.59 -10.21
N ASN A 178 21.01 -2.28 -10.00
CA ASN A 178 19.78 -2.09 -10.79
C ASN A 178 19.14 -0.71 -10.57
N ILE A 179 19.19 -0.16 -9.34
CA ILE A 179 18.75 1.21 -9.04
C ILE A 179 19.67 2.25 -9.73
N LYS A 180 20.99 2.03 -9.73
CA LYS A 180 21.96 2.83 -10.50
C LYS A 180 21.65 2.81 -11.99
N GLN A 181 21.30 1.67 -12.57
CA GLN A 181 20.85 1.58 -13.97
C GLN A 181 19.57 2.41 -14.24
N LEU A 182 18.55 2.31 -13.39
CA LEU A 182 17.31 3.10 -13.54
C LEU A 182 17.57 4.61 -13.43
N ILE A 183 18.48 5.03 -12.55
CA ILE A 183 18.93 6.42 -12.45
C ILE A 183 19.59 6.86 -13.75
N TYR A 184 20.59 6.11 -14.26
CA TYR A 184 21.28 6.45 -15.50
C TYR A 184 20.35 6.49 -16.73
N TRP A 185 19.44 5.53 -16.89
CA TRP A 185 18.47 5.58 -17.99
C TRP A 185 17.49 6.77 -17.87
N SER A 186 17.09 7.13 -16.65
CA SER A 186 16.24 8.31 -16.42
C SER A 186 16.95 9.62 -16.75
N ILE A 187 18.26 9.71 -16.45
CA ILE A 187 19.11 10.85 -16.84
C ILE A 187 19.25 10.93 -18.37
N GLU A 188 19.55 9.82 -19.07
CA GLU A 188 19.69 9.82 -20.54
C GLU A 188 18.38 10.15 -21.28
N VAL A 189 17.21 9.78 -20.72
CA VAL A 189 15.90 10.21 -21.24
C VAL A 189 15.64 11.70 -20.99
N GLY A 190 16.33 12.34 -20.04
CA GLY A 190 16.11 13.72 -19.66
C GLY A 190 14.95 13.93 -18.69
N ILE A 191 14.67 12.95 -17.82
CA ILE A 191 13.66 13.05 -16.76
C ILE A 191 14.32 13.73 -15.54
N PRO A 192 13.90 14.93 -15.08
CA PRO A 192 14.63 15.65 -14.03
C PRO A 192 14.44 15.11 -12.59
N TYR A 193 13.29 14.49 -12.30
CA TYR A 193 12.95 13.94 -10.98
C TYR A 193 12.62 12.45 -11.09
N ILE A 194 13.11 11.64 -10.15
CA ILE A 194 12.62 10.28 -9.94
C ILE A 194 12.35 9.97 -8.47
N SER A 195 11.45 9.02 -8.22
CA SER A 195 11.23 8.43 -6.91
C SER A 195 11.45 6.92 -6.91
N PHE A 196 11.95 6.38 -5.80
CA PHE A 196 11.94 4.96 -5.49
C PHE A 196 11.08 4.72 -4.24
N TYR A 197 10.13 3.81 -4.33
CA TYR A 197 9.26 3.39 -3.25
C TYR A 197 9.50 1.94 -2.87
N ASP A 198 9.73 1.70 -1.59
CA ASP A 198 9.74 0.38 -0.97
C ASP A 198 8.89 0.40 0.31
N TYR A 199 8.17 -0.70 0.61
CA TYR A 199 7.24 -0.72 1.74
C TYR A 199 7.94 -0.60 3.11
N ASN A 200 9.14 -1.17 3.25
CA ASN A 200 9.82 -1.40 4.52
C ASN A 200 10.85 -0.32 4.89
N SER A 201 10.92 0.79 4.14
CA SER A 201 11.96 1.83 4.28
C SER A 201 13.40 1.33 4.04
N PHE A 202 13.59 0.17 3.39
CA PHE A 202 14.91 -0.43 3.15
C PHE A 202 15.80 0.44 2.26
N LEU A 203 15.26 1.00 1.17
CA LEU A 203 16.02 1.89 0.29
C LEU A 203 16.30 3.23 0.97
N LYS A 204 15.38 3.71 1.84
CA LYS A 204 15.60 4.90 2.67
C LYS A 204 16.71 4.73 3.71
N GLN A 205 16.96 3.52 4.19
CA GLN A 205 18.07 3.22 5.10
C GLN A 205 19.43 3.26 4.36
N HIS A 206 19.48 2.71 3.14
CA HIS A 206 20.74 2.51 2.39
C HIS A 206 21.05 3.61 1.36
N ILE A 207 20.40 4.78 1.43
CA ILE A 207 20.59 5.91 0.48
C ILE A 207 22.08 6.24 0.26
N LYS A 208 22.87 6.25 1.33
CA LYS A 208 24.31 6.57 1.27
C LYS A 208 25.11 5.51 0.52
N GLU A 209 24.77 4.24 0.68
CA GLU A 209 25.43 3.14 -0.04
C GLU A 209 25.05 3.14 -1.52
N ILE A 210 23.76 3.33 -1.84
CA ILE A 210 23.31 3.52 -3.22
C ILE A 210 24.06 4.69 -3.87
N ALA A 211 24.16 5.84 -3.19
CA ALA A 211 24.91 7.01 -3.65
C ALA A 211 26.45 6.81 -3.69
N ASN A 212 26.99 5.77 -3.05
CA ASN A 212 28.39 5.36 -3.16
C ASN A 212 28.65 4.40 -4.33
N THR A 213 27.62 3.80 -4.93
CA THR A 213 27.78 2.96 -6.13
C THR A 213 28.06 3.76 -7.41
N PHE A 214 27.92 5.09 -7.38
CA PHE A 214 28.07 5.95 -8.55
C PHE A 214 29.54 6.24 -8.87
N ASP A 215 29.91 6.04 -10.14
CA ASP A 215 31.23 6.38 -10.67
C ASP A 215 31.30 7.91 -10.86
N GLU A 216 32.45 8.54 -10.60
CA GLU A 216 32.59 10.01 -10.65
C GLU A 216 32.55 10.57 -12.09
N GLU A 217 32.94 9.76 -13.07
CA GLU A 217 32.85 10.06 -14.50
C GLU A 217 31.68 9.29 -15.14
N VAL A 218 30.94 9.97 -16.02
CA VAL A 218 29.88 9.37 -16.84
C VAL A 218 29.97 9.82 -18.30
N HIS A 219 29.33 9.08 -19.20
CA HIS A 219 29.33 9.36 -20.64
C HIS A 219 27.93 9.15 -21.24
N PHE A 220 27.08 10.15 -21.11
CA PHE A 220 25.74 10.22 -21.72
C PHE A 220 25.34 11.67 -22.03
N PRO A 221 24.35 11.95 -22.91
CA PRO A 221 23.94 13.32 -23.25
C PRO A 221 23.26 14.06 -22.09
N ALA A 222 24.06 14.72 -21.26
CA ALA A 222 23.67 15.54 -20.10
C ALA A 222 24.58 16.78 -19.99
N ALA A 223 24.39 17.62 -18.97
CA ALA A 223 25.26 18.76 -18.70
C ALA A 223 26.71 18.30 -18.38
N PRO A 224 27.75 19.10 -18.70
CA PRO A 224 29.16 18.72 -18.50
C PRO A 224 29.54 18.56 -17.02
N GLU A 225 28.99 19.41 -16.16
CA GLU A 225 28.94 19.22 -14.71
C GLU A 225 27.47 19.11 -14.31
N PHE A 226 27.13 18.10 -13.52
CA PHE A 226 25.79 17.99 -12.92
C PHE A 226 25.85 17.30 -11.55
N SER A 227 24.85 17.53 -10.71
CA SER A 227 24.74 16.88 -9.40
C SER A 227 23.51 15.97 -9.33
N ILE A 228 23.69 14.72 -8.89
CA ILE A 228 22.59 13.89 -8.40
C ILE A 228 22.38 14.19 -6.91
N LYS A 229 21.18 14.65 -6.55
CA LYS A 229 20.75 14.84 -5.15
C LYS A 229 19.94 13.62 -4.71
N PHE A 230 20.34 12.99 -3.61
CA PHE A 230 19.66 11.84 -3.04
C PHE A 230 18.95 12.26 -1.75
N ASN A 231 17.62 12.20 -1.77
CA ASN A 231 16.74 12.69 -0.72
C ASN A 231 15.97 11.52 -0.08
N GLY A 232 15.79 11.53 1.24
CA GLY A 232 14.90 10.60 1.95
C GLY A 232 13.66 11.35 2.44
N SER A 233 12.46 10.88 2.09
CA SER A 233 11.18 11.56 2.43
C SER A 233 11.09 13.03 1.96
N GLY A 234 11.93 13.41 0.99
CA GLY A 234 12.04 14.78 0.46
C GLY A 234 13.08 15.68 1.14
N ASP A 235 13.84 15.19 2.13
CA ASP A 235 14.97 15.91 2.73
C ASP A 235 16.32 15.37 2.21
N LEU A 236 17.26 16.28 1.91
CA LEU A 236 18.55 15.94 1.29
C LEU A 236 19.45 15.14 2.24
N VAL A 237 19.82 13.93 1.84
CA VAL A 237 20.69 13.01 2.63
C VAL A 237 22.13 13.05 2.14
N THR A 238 22.34 13.14 0.82
CA THR A 238 23.67 13.25 0.20
C THR A 238 23.55 13.75 -1.25
N ALA A 239 24.64 14.25 -1.82
CA ALA A 239 24.73 14.62 -3.23
C ALA A 239 26.02 14.08 -3.85
N ARG A 240 25.96 13.71 -5.13
CA ARG A 240 27.11 13.34 -5.96
C ARG A 240 27.24 14.31 -7.11
N HIS A 241 28.38 14.99 -7.20
CA HIS A 241 28.78 15.73 -8.38
C HIS A 241 29.42 14.76 -9.36
N LEU A 242 29.04 14.85 -10.64
CA LEU A 242 29.47 13.95 -11.70
C LEU A 242 30.03 14.75 -12.87
N THR A 243 31.20 14.31 -13.34
CA THR A 243 31.86 14.87 -14.52
C THR A 243 31.38 14.11 -15.75
N ASN A 244 30.67 14.78 -16.64
CA ASN A 244 30.20 14.16 -17.87
C ASN A 244 31.23 14.37 -19.00
N THR A 245 31.85 13.29 -19.45
CA THR A 245 32.85 13.31 -20.52
C THR A 245 32.23 13.22 -21.93
N TYR A 246 30.90 13.20 -22.03
CA TYR A 246 30.19 13.10 -23.31
C TYR A 246 30.41 14.31 -24.23
N ILE A 247 30.91 14.05 -25.43
CA ILE A 247 31.16 15.09 -26.45
C ILE A 247 29.85 15.42 -27.18
N LEU A 248 29.17 16.49 -26.75
CA LEU A 248 27.96 17.00 -27.39
C LEU A 248 28.20 17.41 -28.86
N ASN A 249 27.46 16.79 -29.77
CA ASN A 249 27.45 17.16 -31.18
C ASN A 249 26.94 18.59 -31.39
N ASN A 250 27.34 19.24 -32.49
CA ASN A 250 26.96 20.64 -32.75
C ASN A 250 25.44 20.88 -32.77
N ASN A 251 24.65 19.89 -33.17
CA ASN A 251 23.17 19.96 -33.18
C ASN A 251 22.56 19.85 -31.76
N GLU A 252 23.34 19.38 -30.78
CA GLU A 252 22.87 19.10 -29.42
C GLU A 252 23.30 20.18 -28.41
N LYS A 253 24.25 21.04 -28.78
CA LYS A 253 24.69 22.21 -28.01
C LYS A 253 23.58 23.26 -27.75
N GLN A 254 22.41 23.10 -28.36
CA GLN A 254 21.21 23.91 -28.12
C GLN A 254 20.20 23.26 -27.16
N LYS A 255 20.40 22.00 -26.74
CA LYS A 255 19.56 21.35 -25.73
C LYS A 255 19.89 21.92 -24.34
N THR A 256 18.88 22.39 -23.62
CA THR A 256 19.01 22.77 -22.21
C THR A 256 19.00 21.53 -21.33
N PHE A 257 20.18 21.08 -20.89
CA PHE A 257 20.31 19.96 -19.96
C PHE A 257 20.14 20.42 -18.50
N TYR A 258 19.56 19.56 -17.66
CA TYR A 258 19.44 19.83 -16.23
C TYR A 258 20.80 19.67 -15.53
N SER A 259 21.23 20.69 -14.79
CA SER A 259 22.44 20.66 -13.94
C SER A 259 22.22 19.96 -12.59
N HIS A 260 20.97 19.68 -12.24
CA HIS A 260 20.60 18.95 -11.02
C HIS A 260 19.57 17.87 -11.37
N PHE A 261 19.80 16.65 -10.90
CA PHE A 261 18.87 15.52 -11.01
C PHE A 261 18.48 15.06 -9.60
N HIS A 262 17.19 14.85 -9.35
CA HIS A 262 16.67 14.61 -8.00
C HIS A 262 16.18 13.15 -7.86
N VAL A 263 16.74 12.41 -6.90
CA VAL A 263 16.35 11.05 -6.52
C VAL A 263 15.71 11.08 -5.15
N ASN A 264 14.41 10.80 -5.07
CA ASN A 264 13.66 10.73 -3.81
C ASN A 264 13.44 9.26 -3.41
N PHE A 265 13.80 8.88 -2.18
CA PHE A 265 13.43 7.59 -1.60
C PHE A 265 12.27 7.78 -0.63
N ILE A 266 11.23 6.96 -0.77
CA ILE A 266 9.97 7.02 -0.02
C ILE A 266 9.51 5.62 0.40
N SER A 267 8.64 5.54 1.43
CA SER A 267 8.02 4.30 1.90
C SER A 267 6.59 4.50 2.35
N TYR A 268 5.97 3.44 2.90
CA TYR A 268 4.65 3.51 3.49
C TYR A 268 4.51 4.63 4.54
N ASP A 269 5.57 4.91 5.29
CA ASP A 269 5.65 5.97 6.30
C ASP A 269 5.39 7.36 5.74
N ASP A 270 5.58 7.56 4.42
CA ASP A 270 5.38 8.83 3.71
C ASP A 270 3.95 9.00 3.15
N GLY A 271 3.13 7.94 3.21
CA GLY A 271 1.81 7.88 2.60
C GLY A 271 0.67 8.10 3.58
N LYS A 272 -0.18 7.07 3.75
CA LYS A 272 -1.34 7.11 4.66
C LYS A 272 -1.01 7.64 6.08
N PRO A 273 0.12 7.25 6.73
CA PRO A 273 0.45 7.72 8.07
C PRO A 273 0.65 9.25 8.16
N GLN A 274 1.27 9.89 7.16
CA GLN A 274 1.43 11.35 7.16
C GLN A 274 0.08 12.05 6.95
N ILE A 275 -0.76 11.57 6.04
CA ILE A 275 -2.09 12.15 5.79
C ILE A 275 -2.94 12.08 7.07
N ALA A 276 -2.89 10.96 7.81
CA ALA A 276 -3.53 10.83 9.11
C ALA A 276 -2.93 11.77 10.18
N LYS A 277 -1.60 11.95 10.20
CA LYS A 277 -0.91 12.94 11.04
C LYS A 277 -1.37 14.37 10.75
N VAL A 278 -1.46 14.76 9.47
CA VAL A 278 -1.91 16.09 9.04
C VAL A 278 -3.37 16.33 9.44
N ALA A 279 -4.26 15.35 9.25
CA ALA A 279 -5.64 15.42 9.72
C ALA A 279 -5.73 15.52 11.27
N SER A 280 -4.86 14.83 12.00
CA SER A 280 -4.76 14.93 13.47
C SER A 280 -4.24 16.30 13.92
N LEU A 281 -3.32 16.92 13.17
CA LEU A 281 -2.85 18.28 13.43
C LEU A 281 -3.95 19.31 13.15
N LEU A 282 -4.60 19.25 11.98
CA LEU A 282 -5.68 20.15 11.58
C LEU A 282 -6.88 20.11 12.54
N SER A 283 -7.28 18.92 13.01
CA SER A 283 -8.37 18.81 14.00
C SER A 283 -7.99 19.39 15.37
N LYS A 284 -6.72 19.29 15.80
CA LYS A 284 -6.21 19.97 17.00
C LYS A 284 -6.15 21.49 16.85
N THR A 285 -5.84 22.00 15.65
CA THR A 285 -5.77 23.44 15.35
C THR A 285 -7.09 24.04 14.84
N MET A 286 -8.19 23.27 14.78
CA MET A 286 -9.53 23.68 14.31
C MET A 286 -10.14 24.88 15.06
N LYS A 287 -9.60 25.27 16.21
CA LYS A 287 -10.00 26.48 16.95
C LYS A 287 -9.33 27.77 16.43
N SER A 288 -8.35 27.67 15.54
CA SER A 288 -7.73 28.83 14.87
C SER A 288 -8.63 29.34 13.74
N SER A 289 -8.64 30.66 13.54
CA SER A 289 -9.30 31.29 12.39
C SER A 289 -8.70 30.84 11.06
N GLU A 290 -7.39 30.58 11.02
CA GLU A 290 -6.67 30.08 9.84
C GLU A 290 -7.23 28.75 9.33
N VAL A 291 -7.55 27.80 10.22
CA VAL A 291 -8.15 26.51 9.85
C VAL A 291 -9.65 26.64 9.58
N GLN A 292 -10.37 27.51 10.30
CA GLN A 292 -11.81 27.73 10.08
C GLN A 292 -12.13 28.42 8.76
N CYS A 293 -11.23 29.24 8.24
CA CYS A 293 -11.35 29.91 6.94
C CYS A 293 -10.53 29.23 5.82
N MET A 294 -10.02 28.01 6.05
CA MET A 294 -9.17 27.29 5.10
C MET A 294 -9.95 26.85 3.86
N THR A 295 -9.45 27.20 2.66
CA THR A 295 -10.01 26.73 1.38
C THR A 295 -9.49 25.33 1.02
N ILE A 296 -10.07 24.69 0.01
CA ILE A 296 -9.63 23.37 -0.46
C ILE A 296 -8.19 23.43 -1.00
N GLU A 297 -7.82 24.55 -1.63
CA GLU A 297 -6.50 24.82 -2.18
C GLU A 297 -5.47 24.97 -1.06
N ALA A 298 -5.78 25.78 -0.03
CA ALA A 298 -4.94 25.95 1.15
C ALA A 298 -4.77 24.63 1.93
N MET A 299 -5.84 23.83 2.04
CA MET A 299 -5.76 22.48 2.64
C MET A 299 -4.89 21.54 1.81
N ASN A 300 -4.97 21.58 0.48
CA ASN A 300 -4.09 20.82 -0.40
C ASN A 300 -2.62 21.26 -0.25
N GLU A 301 -2.33 22.56 -0.20
CA GLU A 301 -0.97 23.07 0.05
C GLU A 301 -0.43 22.59 1.40
N VAL A 302 -1.24 22.62 2.46
CA VAL A 302 -0.88 22.08 3.78
C VAL A 302 -0.57 20.57 3.68
N ILE A 303 -1.43 19.78 3.03
CA ILE A 303 -1.19 18.33 2.86
C ILE A 303 0.09 18.08 2.05
N SER A 304 0.30 18.77 0.93
CA SER A 304 1.52 18.66 0.12
C SER A 304 2.79 19.14 0.83
N LYS A 305 2.68 20.05 1.80
CA LYS A 305 3.81 20.58 2.61
C LYS A 305 4.23 19.67 3.76
N TYR A 306 3.27 18.95 4.37
CA TYR A 306 3.51 18.10 5.54
C TYR A 306 3.53 16.59 5.23
N THR A 307 3.14 16.18 4.02
CA THR A 307 3.51 14.88 3.43
C THR A 307 4.95 14.95 2.89
N PHE A 308 5.52 13.86 2.35
CA PHE A 308 6.90 13.90 1.80
C PHE A 308 7.07 15.03 0.77
N LYS A 309 8.17 15.77 0.88
CA LYS A 309 8.43 16.93 0.00
C LYS A 309 8.79 16.42 -1.40
N ASN A 310 8.13 16.95 -2.41
CA ASN A 310 8.26 16.50 -3.80
C ASN A 310 8.46 17.67 -4.78
N ASP A 311 8.92 18.83 -4.29
CA ASP A 311 9.19 20.07 -5.05
C ASP A 311 8.08 20.46 -6.06
N GLY A 312 6.82 20.20 -5.72
CA GLY A 312 5.64 20.46 -6.57
C GLY A 312 5.47 19.52 -7.77
N CYS A 313 6.33 18.52 -7.93
CA CYS A 313 6.39 17.64 -9.10
C CYS A 313 5.73 16.28 -8.82
N ASP A 314 4.39 16.21 -8.75
CA ASP A 314 3.66 14.93 -8.63
C ASP A 314 4.10 13.91 -9.73
N PRO A 315 4.15 12.60 -9.42
CA PRO A 315 4.60 11.57 -10.36
C PRO A 315 3.65 11.46 -11.56
N GLU A 316 4.16 11.68 -12.77
CA GLU A 316 3.37 11.57 -14.00
C GLU A 316 3.28 10.12 -14.52
N LEU A 317 4.29 9.30 -14.21
CA LEU A 317 4.35 7.87 -14.49
C LEU A 317 4.87 7.11 -13.27
N ILE A 318 4.25 5.97 -12.96
CA ILE A 318 4.70 5.00 -11.97
C ILE A 318 4.97 3.67 -12.67
N ILE A 319 6.20 3.15 -12.56
CA ILE A 319 6.56 1.82 -13.05
C ILE A 319 6.68 0.86 -11.84
N ILE A 320 5.92 -0.22 -11.86
CA ILE A 320 5.88 -1.22 -10.79
C ILE A 320 6.67 -2.45 -11.22
N TYR A 321 7.74 -2.78 -10.47
CA TYR A 321 8.58 -3.96 -10.64
C TYR A 321 8.34 -4.98 -9.51
N GLY A 322 8.38 -6.27 -9.84
CA GLY A 322 8.02 -7.36 -8.92
C GLY A 322 6.54 -7.76 -9.01
N GLY A 323 5.97 -8.19 -7.88
CA GLY A 323 4.56 -8.58 -7.77
C GLY A 323 4.18 -9.91 -8.44
N THR A 324 2.92 -10.30 -8.28
CA THR A 324 2.32 -11.52 -8.84
C THR A 324 1.82 -11.25 -10.27
N PRO A 325 2.00 -12.14 -11.25
CA PRO A 325 1.62 -11.85 -12.64
C PRO A 325 0.12 -11.66 -12.87
N GLU A 326 -0.72 -11.98 -11.88
CA GLU A 326 -2.18 -11.83 -11.89
C GLU A 326 -2.65 -10.40 -11.58
N TYR A 327 -1.98 -9.67 -10.69
CA TYR A 327 -2.40 -8.35 -10.23
C TYR A 327 -1.21 -7.47 -9.78
N PHE A 328 -1.35 -6.15 -9.85
CA PHE A 328 -0.42 -5.23 -9.21
C PHE A 328 -0.96 -4.77 -7.85
N GLN A 329 -0.06 -4.41 -6.95
CA GLN A 329 -0.39 -3.68 -5.73
C GLN A 329 0.45 -2.42 -5.68
N LEU A 330 -0.12 -1.34 -5.13
CA LEU A 330 0.62 -0.11 -4.85
C LEU A 330 1.31 -0.15 -3.47
N TYR A 331 1.13 -1.22 -2.69
CA TYR A 331 1.72 -1.41 -1.36
C TYR A 331 1.59 -0.18 -0.44
N GLY A 332 0.47 0.55 -0.53
CA GLY A 332 0.24 1.76 0.29
C GLY A 332 0.99 3.03 -0.15
N TYR A 333 1.55 3.06 -1.37
CA TYR A 333 2.19 4.25 -1.98
C TYR A 333 1.38 5.53 -1.72
N PRO A 334 2.03 6.67 -1.40
CA PRO A 334 1.38 7.94 -1.05
C PRO A 334 0.17 8.31 -1.93
N PRO A 335 -1.06 8.20 -1.42
CA PRO A 335 -2.25 8.19 -2.26
C PRO A 335 -2.70 9.58 -2.75
N TRP A 336 -2.18 10.66 -2.14
CA TRP A 336 -2.52 12.04 -2.53
C TRP A 336 -1.85 12.45 -3.85
N GLN A 337 -0.58 12.06 -4.01
CA GLN A 337 0.27 12.42 -5.13
C GLN A 337 -0.09 11.67 -6.42
N ILE A 338 -0.73 10.50 -6.34
CA ILE A 338 -0.98 9.62 -7.50
C ILE A 338 -2.25 9.93 -8.31
N ARG A 339 -2.97 10.99 -7.93
CA ARG A 339 -4.26 11.45 -8.48
C ARG A 339 -4.37 11.53 -10.01
N LEU A 340 -3.26 11.71 -10.73
CA LEU A 340 -3.19 11.81 -12.20
C LEU A 340 -2.06 10.96 -12.80
N SER A 341 -1.44 10.07 -12.02
CA SER A 341 -0.31 9.24 -12.46
C SER A 341 -0.74 8.13 -13.41
N GLU A 342 -0.03 7.98 -14.52
CA GLU A 342 -0.10 6.74 -15.31
C GLU A 342 0.58 5.61 -14.55
N ILE A 343 -0.03 4.41 -14.53
CA ILE A 343 0.52 3.24 -13.86
C ILE A 343 0.87 2.18 -14.91
N TYR A 344 2.15 1.77 -14.94
CA TYR A 344 2.65 0.70 -15.78
C TYR A 344 3.21 -0.44 -14.92
N TYR A 345 2.59 -1.61 -15.05
CA TYR A 345 3.02 -2.82 -14.33
C TYR A 345 3.93 -3.70 -15.21
N VAL A 346 5.02 -4.19 -14.62
CA VAL A 346 5.96 -5.15 -15.21
C VAL A 346 5.80 -6.51 -14.47
N PRO A 347 4.77 -7.30 -14.80
CA PRO A 347 4.34 -8.45 -14.00
C PRO A 347 5.40 -9.54 -13.88
N GLY A 348 5.64 -10.02 -12.66
CA GLY A 348 6.36 -11.27 -12.39
C GLY A 348 7.85 -11.28 -12.75
N LYS A 349 8.44 -10.15 -13.14
CA LYS A 349 9.89 -9.99 -13.25
C LYS A 349 10.45 -9.64 -11.88
N LYS A 350 11.29 -10.53 -11.33
CA LYS A 350 12.06 -10.31 -10.09
C LYS A 350 13.11 -9.22 -10.25
N ASP A 351 13.59 -9.02 -11.47
CA ASP A 351 14.79 -8.25 -11.77
C ASP A 351 14.42 -7.09 -12.70
N ILE A 352 15.04 -5.95 -12.45
CA ILE A 352 14.75 -4.69 -13.16
C ILE A 352 15.28 -4.80 -14.59
N THR A 353 14.42 -4.52 -15.57
CA THR A 353 14.76 -4.66 -17.00
C THR A 353 14.55 -3.35 -17.76
N TYR A 354 15.52 -3.04 -18.63
CA TYR A 354 15.46 -1.91 -19.56
C TYR A 354 14.22 -1.96 -20.47
N ALA A 355 13.80 -3.17 -20.88
CA ALA A 355 12.55 -3.39 -21.61
C ALA A 355 11.31 -2.91 -20.82
N GLY A 356 11.25 -3.15 -19.50
CA GLY A 356 10.18 -2.63 -18.65
C GLY A 356 10.19 -1.11 -18.56
N PHE A 357 11.37 -0.52 -18.37
CA PHE A 357 11.55 0.94 -18.29
C PHE A 357 11.06 1.65 -19.56
N ILE A 358 11.59 1.27 -20.73
CA ILE A 358 11.26 1.96 -21.99
C ILE A 358 9.84 1.65 -22.48
N ASN A 359 9.28 0.48 -22.19
CA ASN A 359 7.87 0.20 -22.50
C ASN A 359 6.91 1.05 -21.64
N GLY A 360 7.27 1.34 -20.39
CA GLY A 360 6.52 2.29 -19.55
C GLY A 360 6.51 3.70 -20.16
N LEU A 361 7.67 4.18 -20.61
CA LEU A 361 7.79 5.47 -21.32
C LEU A 361 7.05 5.48 -22.66
N PHE A 362 7.11 4.41 -23.45
CA PHE A 362 6.34 4.28 -24.68
C PHE A 362 4.82 4.28 -24.44
N ARG A 363 4.35 3.72 -23.31
CA ARG A 363 2.94 3.79 -22.91
C ARG A 363 2.56 5.20 -22.47
N TYR A 364 3.33 5.82 -21.58
CA TYR A 364 3.09 7.20 -21.12
C TYR A 364 3.08 8.20 -22.27
N SER A 365 4.05 8.12 -23.19
CA SER A 365 4.16 9.03 -24.35
C SER A 365 2.97 8.96 -25.31
N ARG A 366 2.10 7.95 -25.18
CA ARG A 366 0.89 7.76 -25.98
C ARG A 366 -0.40 8.03 -25.21
N CYS A 367 -0.35 8.29 -23.90
CA CYS A 367 -1.55 8.54 -23.10
C CYS A 367 -2.03 10.00 -23.15
N GLU A 368 -3.35 10.16 -23.21
CA GLU A 368 -4.08 11.43 -23.29
C GLU A 368 -4.78 11.70 -21.95
N GLN A 369 -4.16 12.48 -21.07
CA GLN A 369 -4.75 12.89 -19.80
C GLN A 369 -5.83 13.95 -20.05
N ARG A 370 -7.11 13.52 -20.04
CA ARG A 370 -8.26 14.41 -20.34
C ARG A 370 -8.68 15.32 -19.20
N VAL A 371 -8.38 14.96 -17.95
CA VAL A 371 -8.68 15.74 -16.73
C VAL A 371 -10.16 16.19 -16.67
N GLY A 372 -11.08 15.26 -16.99
CA GLY A 372 -12.53 15.49 -16.94
C GLY A 372 -13.16 16.17 -18.17
N LYS A 373 -12.45 16.25 -19.31
CA LYS A 373 -12.94 16.78 -20.59
C LYS A 373 -13.29 15.69 -21.61
#